data_AF-A0A6P3J3X2-F1
#
_entry.id   AF-A0A6P3J3X2-F1
#
_cell.length_a   1.000
_cell.length_b   1.000
_cell.length_c   1.000
_cell.angle_alpha   90.00
_cell.angle_beta   90.00
_cell.angle_gamma   90.00
#
_symmetry.space_group_name_H-M   'P 1'
#
loop_
_entity.id
_entity.type
_entity.pdbx_description
1 polymer ?
#
loop_
_entity_poly.entity_id
_entity_poly.type
_entity_poly.pdbx_seq_one_letter_code
_entity_poly.pdbx_strand_id
1 'polypeptide(L)'
;TTTEITHLGTCQDVNHNKVIETNRENDKQEAWMLIELQKIRRQMELCESRMALKNILLADQGSSHHITVKINELKSVQNDAQAIAQVLNQLKDMLANFRGSEKYCYLQNEVFGLFQKLENINGVTDGYLNSLCAVRALLQAILQTEDMLKVYEARLTEEETVCLDLDKVEAYRCGLKVIRG
;
A
#
# COMPACT_ATOMS: atom_id res chain seq x y z
N THR A 1 43.21 15.00 -72.39
CA THR A 1 43.29 15.10 -70.92
C THR A 1 41.87 15.12 -70.39
N THR A 2 41.39 13.98 -69.90
CA THR A 2 40.02 13.84 -69.37
C THR A 2 40.09 13.98 -67.86
N THR A 3 39.52 15.04 -67.32
CA THR A 3 39.42 15.27 -65.88
C THR A 3 38.11 14.66 -65.38
N GLU A 4 38.23 13.56 -64.64
CA GLU A 4 37.14 13.03 -63.80
C GLU A 4 36.89 13.98 -62.62
N ILE A 5 35.64 14.40 -62.47
CA ILE A 5 35.18 15.19 -61.33
C ILE A 5 34.64 14.22 -60.29
N THR A 6 35.41 14.03 -59.21
CA THR A 6 35.04 13.19 -58.06
C THR A 6 33.90 13.84 -57.28
N HIS A 7 32.75 13.16 -57.20
CA HIS A 7 31.55 13.59 -56.50
C HIS A 7 31.71 13.38 -54.98
N LEU A 8 32.09 14.44 -54.25
CA LEU A 8 32.33 14.41 -52.78
C LEU A 8 31.11 14.86 -51.93
N GLY A 9 29.92 14.99 -52.52
CA GLY A 9 28.76 15.62 -51.86
C GLY A 9 27.87 14.72 -50.99
N THR A 10 27.98 13.40 -51.08
CA THR A 10 26.90 12.52 -50.57
C THR A 10 27.01 12.15 -49.08
N CYS A 11 28.18 12.32 -48.45
CA CYS A 11 28.40 11.87 -47.07
C CYS A 11 27.97 12.87 -45.99
N GLN A 12 27.96 14.19 -46.27
CA GLN A 12 27.57 15.22 -45.29
C GLN A 12 26.04 15.29 -45.10
N ASP A 13 25.26 15.17 -46.17
CA ASP A 13 23.80 15.22 -46.11
C ASP A 13 23.19 14.00 -45.41
N VAL A 14 23.76 12.80 -45.61
CA VAL A 14 23.32 11.57 -44.93
C VAL A 14 23.55 11.66 -43.42
N ASN A 15 24.64 12.30 -42.98
CA ASN A 15 24.96 12.46 -41.57
C ASN A 15 24.07 13.52 -40.91
N HIS A 16 23.79 14.63 -41.60
CA HIS A 16 22.89 15.68 -41.12
C HIS A 16 21.46 15.16 -40.95
N ASN A 17 20.93 14.42 -41.93
CA ASN A 17 19.60 13.82 -41.85
C ASN A 17 19.49 12.82 -40.68
N LYS A 18 20.54 12.02 -40.44
CA LYS A 18 20.57 11.06 -39.32
C LYS A 18 20.52 11.75 -37.95
N VAL A 19 21.20 12.89 -37.80
CA VAL A 19 21.17 13.70 -36.58
C VAL A 19 19.78 14.30 -36.34
N ILE A 20 19.14 14.83 -37.39
CA ILE A 20 17.78 15.38 -37.31
C ILE A 20 16.77 14.30 -36.88
N GLU A 21 16.84 13.11 -37.47
CA GLU A 21 15.95 12.00 -37.11
C GLU A 21 16.15 11.54 -35.66
N THR A 22 17.40 11.46 -35.20
CA THR A 22 17.73 11.07 -33.82
C THR A 22 17.20 12.10 -32.82
N ASN A 23 17.38 13.39 -33.11
CA ASN A 23 16.86 14.47 -32.26
C ASN A 23 15.33 14.43 -32.19
N ARG A 24 14.66 14.20 -33.33
CA ARG A 24 13.19 14.08 -33.38
C ARG A 24 12.68 12.88 -32.58
N GLU A 25 13.41 11.77 -32.58
CA GLU A 25 13.04 10.59 -31.79
C GLU A 25 13.26 10.82 -30.29
N ASN A 26 14.35 11.48 -29.90
CA ASN A 26 14.57 11.91 -28.52
C ASN A 26 13.45 12.83 -28.03
N ASP A 27 13.02 13.82 -28.84
CA ASP A 27 11.90 14.71 -28.49
C ASP A 27 10.60 13.95 -28.21
N LYS A 28 10.31 12.90 -29.00
CA LYS A 28 9.14 12.05 -28.78
C LYS A 28 9.28 11.23 -27.50
N GLN A 29 10.45 10.68 -27.23
CA GLN A 29 10.72 9.91 -26.01
C GLN A 29 10.61 10.79 -24.76
N GLU A 30 11.09 12.03 -24.81
CA GLU A 30 10.91 13.01 -23.74
C GLU A 30 9.44 13.34 -23.52
N ALA A 31 8.69 13.61 -24.60
CA ALA A 31 7.26 13.90 -24.52
C ALA A 31 6.48 12.72 -23.93
N TRP A 32 6.83 11.49 -24.34
CA TRP A 32 6.25 10.28 -23.79
C TRP A 32 6.57 10.12 -22.30
N MET A 33 7.83 10.34 -21.90
CA MET A 33 8.26 10.26 -20.50
C MET A 33 7.50 11.27 -19.63
N LEU A 34 7.31 12.50 -20.11
CA LEU A 34 6.51 13.51 -19.42
C LEU A 34 5.07 13.05 -19.20
N ILE A 35 4.42 12.49 -20.23
CA ILE A 35 3.07 11.95 -20.12
C ILE A 35 3.02 10.82 -19.09
N GLU A 36 4.02 9.92 -19.10
CA GLU A 36 4.06 8.79 -18.18
C GLU A 36 4.26 9.24 -16.72
N LEU A 37 5.12 10.24 -16.49
CA LEU A 37 5.27 10.88 -15.16
C LEU A 37 3.96 11.49 -14.66
N GLN A 38 3.17 12.12 -15.54
CA GLN A 38 1.85 12.66 -15.16
C GLN A 38 0.87 11.55 -14.77
N LYS A 39 0.84 10.43 -15.51
CA LYS A 39 -0.01 9.28 -15.16
C LYS A 39 0.37 8.70 -13.80
N ILE A 40 1.67 8.54 -13.55
CA ILE A 40 2.17 8.04 -12.26
C ILE A 40 1.76 8.98 -11.13
N ARG A 41 1.94 10.29 -11.29
CA ARG A 41 1.51 11.28 -10.28
C ARG A 41 0.02 11.12 -9.96
N ARG A 42 -0.82 10.96 -10.98
CA ARG A 42 -2.25 10.74 -10.81
C ARG A 42 -2.56 9.42 -10.09
N GLN A 43 -1.86 8.34 -10.41
CA GLN A 43 -2.03 7.06 -9.70
C GLN A 43 -1.62 7.15 -8.23
N MET A 44 -0.56 7.89 -7.92
CA MET A 44 -0.15 8.15 -6.53
C MET A 44 -1.19 8.96 -5.76
N GLU A 45 -1.79 9.98 -6.37
CA GLU A 45 -2.91 10.73 -5.75
C GLU A 45 -4.11 9.82 -5.45
N LEU A 46 -4.40 8.85 -6.32
CA LEU A 46 -5.44 7.85 -6.07
C LEU A 46 -5.07 6.96 -4.88
N CYS A 47 -3.82 6.53 -4.77
CA CYS A 47 -3.32 5.79 -3.61
C CYS A 47 -3.53 6.60 -2.31
N GLU A 48 -3.14 7.87 -2.30
CA GLU A 48 -3.33 8.78 -1.15
C GLU A 48 -4.80 8.91 -0.76
N SER A 49 -5.69 9.09 -1.73
CA SER A 49 -7.14 9.21 -1.48
C SER A 49 -7.73 7.96 -0.84
N ARG A 50 -7.25 6.77 -1.23
CA ARG A 50 -7.71 5.48 -0.70
C ARG A 50 -7.14 5.18 0.68
N MET A 51 -5.94 5.69 0.98
CA MET A 51 -5.36 5.61 2.33
C MET A 51 -6.06 6.52 3.34
N ALA A 52 -6.76 7.57 2.88
CA ALA A 52 -7.39 8.55 3.76
C ALA A 52 -8.28 7.89 4.85
N LEU A 53 -8.06 8.32 6.09
CA LEU A 53 -8.76 7.85 7.28
C LEU A 53 -10.16 8.47 7.34
N LYS A 54 -11.18 7.65 7.06
CA LYS A 54 -12.58 7.95 7.39
C LYS A 54 -13.18 6.77 8.12
N ASN A 55 -12.81 6.51 9.37
CA ASN A 55 -13.50 5.49 10.18
C ASN A 55 -13.58 5.91 11.64
N ILE A 56 -14.80 6.05 12.14
CA ILE A 56 -15.10 5.95 13.57
C ILE A 56 -15.34 4.46 13.81
N LEU A 57 -14.49 3.80 14.61
CA LEU A 57 -14.66 2.38 14.94
C LEU A 57 -15.39 2.27 16.29
N LEU A 58 -16.51 1.55 16.31
CA LEU A 58 -17.17 1.12 17.54
C LEU A 58 -16.59 -0.23 17.96
N ALA A 59 -16.79 -0.65 19.21
CA ALA A 59 -16.32 -1.96 19.68
C ALA A 59 -17.42 -3.02 19.48
N ASP A 60 -17.77 -3.29 18.22
CA ASP A 60 -18.80 -4.27 17.86
C ASP A 60 -18.35 -5.25 16.76
N GLN A 61 -19.19 -6.28 16.52
CA GLN A 61 -18.98 -7.27 15.45
C GLN A 61 -18.88 -6.61 14.06
N GLY A 62 -19.63 -5.53 13.81
CA GLY A 62 -19.58 -4.80 12.54
C GLY A 62 -18.20 -4.18 12.29
N SER A 63 -17.57 -3.70 13.35
CA SER A 63 -16.28 -3.01 13.29
C SER A 63 -15.13 -3.96 12.91
N SER A 64 -15.21 -5.24 13.27
CA SER A 64 -14.25 -6.26 12.81
C SER A 64 -14.29 -6.46 11.29
N HIS A 65 -15.51 -6.48 10.73
CA HIS A 65 -15.69 -6.55 9.28
C HIS A 65 -15.15 -5.30 8.58
N HIS A 66 -15.48 -4.10 9.10
CA HIS A 66 -14.97 -2.84 8.55
C HIS A 66 -13.44 -2.76 8.56
N ILE A 67 -12.78 -3.18 9.65
CA ILE A 67 -11.32 -3.23 9.72
C ILE A 67 -10.76 -4.19 8.65
N THR A 68 -11.39 -5.35 8.47
CA THR A 68 -10.95 -6.33 7.47
C THR A 68 -11.08 -5.80 6.04
N VAL A 69 -12.18 -5.12 5.71
CA VAL A 69 -12.35 -4.44 4.42
C VAL A 69 -11.25 -3.41 4.22
N LYS A 70 -10.98 -2.57 5.23
CA LYS A 70 -9.94 -1.54 5.14
C LYS A 70 -8.53 -2.12 4.97
N ILE A 71 -8.21 -3.22 5.66
CA ILE A 71 -6.95 -3.95 5.46
C ILE A 71 -6.80 -4.41 4.00
N ASN A 72 -7.86 -4.95 3.40
CA ASN A 72 -7.81 -5.41 2.01
C ASN A 72 -7.67 -4.24 1.02
N GLU A 73 -8.33 -3.11 1.28
CA GLU A 73 -8.14 -1.89 0.48
C GLU A 73 -6.69 -1.41 0.50
N LEU A 74 -6.06 -1.38 1.68
CA LEU A 74 -4.66 -0.96 1.85
C LEU A 74 -3.69 -1.95 1.21
N LYS A 75 -3.96 -3.26 1.27
CA LYS A 75 -3.18 -4.25 0.52
C LYS A 75 -3.24 -4.04 -0.99
N SER A 76 -4.41 -3.65 -1.50
CA SER A 76 -4.51 -3.27 -2.92
C SER A 76 -3.72 -2.00 -3.24
N VAL A 77 -3.62 -1.03 -2.32
CA VAL A 77 -2.73 0.14 -2.47
C VAL A 77 -1.26 -0.30 -2.54
N GLN A 78 -0.81 -1.27 -1.73
CA GLN A 78 0.55 -1.82 -1.83
C GLN A 78 0.83 -2.45 -3.20
N ASN A 79 -0.14 -3.18 -3.76
CA ASN A 79 -0.02 -3.76 -5.10
C ASN A 79 0.12 -2.67 -6.18
N ASP A 80 -0.70 -1.61 -6.07
CA ASP A 80 -0.63 -0.47 -6.99
C ASP A 80 0.72 0.25 -6.87
N ALA A 81 1.21 0.47 -5.63
CA ALA A 81 2.52 1.05 -5.37
C ALA A 81 3.66 0.21 -5.98
N GLN A 82 3.57 -1.12 -5.93
CA GLN A 82 4.53 -2.00 -6.58
C GLN A 82 4.51 -1.87 -8.11
N ALA A 83 3.33 -1.78 -8.73
CA ALA A 83 3.21 -1.56 -10.17
C ALA A 83 3.81 -0.19 -10.57
N ILE A 84 3.52 0.85 -9.80
CA ILE A 84 4.11 2.19 -9.99
C ILE A 84 5.64 2.14 -9.87
N ALA A 85 6.18 1.40 -8.90
CA ALA A 85 7.63 1.23 -8.73
C ALA A 85 8.29 0.64 -9.98
N GLN A 86 7.65 -0.35 -10.61
CA GLN A 86 8.17 -0.98 -11.83
C GLN A 86 8.27 0.03 -12.98
N VAL A 87 7.22 0.83 -13.19
CA VAL A 87 7.22 1.87 -14.23
C VAL A 87 8.26 2.95 -13.91
N LEU A 88 8.34 3.43 -12.66
CA LEU A 88 9.34 4.42 -12.27
C LEU A 88 10.78 3.95 -12.46
N ASN A 89 11.07 2.68 -12.20
CA ASN A 89 12.39 2.12 -12.48
C ASN A 89 12.71 2.11 -13.98
N GLN A 90 11.75 1.77 -14.84
CA GLN A 90 11.94 1.86 -16.29
C GLN A 90 12.19 3.31 -16.76
N LEU A 91 11.44 4.28 -16.21
CA LEU A 91 11.64 5.70 -16.50
C LEU A 91 13.01 6.18 -16.03
N LYS A 92 13.48 5.71 -14.87
CA LYS A 92 14.80 6.00 -14.32
C LYS A 92 15.91 5.48 -15.24
N ASP A 93 15.76 4.29 -15.79
CA ASP A 93 16.75 3.74 -16.71
C ASP A 93 16.80 4.52 -18.03
N MET A 94 15.63 4.95 -18.54
CA MET A 94 15.54 5.79 -19.74
C MET A 94 16.11 7.20 -19.56
N LEU A 95 16.23 7.72 -18.33
CA LEU A 95 16.85 9.03 -18.08
C LEU A 95 18.25 9.15 -18.70
N ALA A 96 19.00 8.06 -18.74
CA ALA A 96 20.35 8.04 -19.31
C ALA A 96 20.37 8.50 -20.78
N ASN A 97 19.30 8.25 -21.54
CA ASN A 97 19.19 8.63 -22.95
C ASN A 97 19.04 10.13 -23.16
N PHE A 98 18.62 10.87 -22.12
CA PHE A 98 18.39 12.32 -22.19
C PHE A 98 19.58 13.12 -21.65
N ARG A 99 20.75 12.50 -21.41
CA ARG A 99 21.95 13.23 -20.99
C ARG A 99 22.37 14.22 -22.09
N GLY A 100 22.33 15.51 -21.76
CA GLY A 100 22.57 16.60 -22.71
C GLY A 100 21.31 17.31 -23.19
N SER A 101 20.13 16.78 -22.89
CA SER A 101 18.87 17.50 -23.05
C SER A 101 18.73 18.62 -22.01
N GLU A 102 18.17 19.75 -22.44
CA GLU A 102 17.80 20.86 -21.55
C GLU A 102 16.77 20.42 -20.49
N LYS A 103 15.96 19.38 -20.77
CA LYS A 103 14.94 18.87 -19.85
C LYS A 103 15.48 17.85 -18.84
N TYR A 104 16.73 17.40 -18.99
CA TYR A 104 17.29 16.31 -18.19
C TYR A 104 17.18 16.56 -16.68
N CYS A 105 17.60 17.75 -16.20
CA CYS A 105 17.54 18.08 -14.78
C CYS A 105 16.09 18.06 -14.25
N TYR A 106 15.14 18.54 -15.04
CA TYR A 106 13.72 18.51 -14.66
C TYR A 106 13.22 17.07 -14.57
N LEU A 107 13.43 16.26 -15.61
CA LEU A 107 13.00 14.86 -15.64
C LEU A 107 13.63 14.04 -14.51
N GLN A 108 14.91 14.26 -14.22
CA GLN A 108 15.61 13.60 -13.13
C GLN A 108 15.00 13.95 -11.77
N ASN A 109 14.73 15.23 -11.53
CA ASN A 109 14.10 15.68 -10.30
C ASN A 109 12.68 15.13 -10.13
N GLU A 110 11.90 15.08 -11.21
CA GLU A 110 10.54 14.51 -11.20
C GLU A 110 10.56 13.01 -10.86
N VAL A 111 11.42 12.23 -11.50
CA VAL A 111 11.57 10.80 -11.19
C VAL A 111 11.96 10.59 -9.73
N PHE A 112 12.94 11.35 -9.23
CA PHE A 112 13.38 11.23 -7.84
C PHE A 112 12.29 11.65 -6.84
N GLY A 113 11.59 12.76 -7.11
CA GLY A 113 10.48 13.21 -6.28
C GLY A 113 9.34 12.19 -6.22
N LEU A 114 9.04 11.51 -7.33
CA LEU A 114 8.05 10.43 -7.35
C LEU A 114 8.54 9.20 -6.58
N PHE A 115 9.82 8.83 -6.63
CA PHE A 115 10.34 7.76 -5.77
C PHE A 115 10.18 8.08 -4.28
N GLN A 116 10.50 9.31 -3.87
CA GLN A 116 10.31 9.74 -2.48
C GLN A 116 8.83 9.71 -2.08
N LYS A 117 7.93 10.15 -2.98
CA LYS A 117 6.49 10.07 -2.74
C LYS A 117 6.01 8.63 -2.60
N LEU A 118 6.53 7.72 -3.42
CA LEU A 118 6.21 6.29 -3.35
C LEU A 118 6.68 5.66 -2.03
N GLU A 119 7.88 6.00 -1.58
CA GLU A 119 8.41 5.57 -0.29
C GLU A 119 7.51 6.02 0.86
N ASN A 120 7.04 7.27 0.83
CA ASN A 120 6.08 7.78 1.81
C ASN A 120 4.75 7.01 1.78
N ILE A 121 4.20 6.73 0.59
CA ILE A 121 2.98 5.93 0.43
C ILE A 121 3.16 4.55 1.06
N ASN A 122 4.27 3.87 0.77
CA ASN A 122 4.56 2.55 1.34
C ASN A 122 4.70 2.62 2.86
N GLY A 123 5.49 3.54 3.38
CA GLY A 123 5.71 3.69 4.83
C GLY A 123 4.42 3.98 5.59
N VAL A 124 3.56 4.87 5.08
CA VAL A 124 2.25 5.17 5.67
C VAL A 124 1.32 3.96 5.59
N THR A 125 1.27 3.29 4.43
CA THR A 125 0.42 2.09 4.25
C THR A 125 0.81 0.97 5.20
N ASP A 126 2.11 0.70 5.34
CA ASP A 126 2.65 -0.34 6.22
C ASP A 126 2.35 -0.03 7.69
N GLY A 127 2.58 1.22 8.11
CA GLY A 127 2.23 1.70 9.45
C GLY A 127 0.74 1.53 9.74
N TYR A 128 -0.12 1.87 8.78
CA TYR A 128 -1.56 1.76 8.95
C TYR A 128 -2.05 0.30 8.97
N LEU A 129 -1.50 -0.56 8.11
CA LEU A 129 -1.78 -2.00 8.13
C LEU A 129 -1.40 -2.64 9.47
N ASN A 130 -0.22 -2.29 10.01
CA ASN A 130 0.20 -2.76 11.32
C ASN A 130 -0.76 -2.32 12.42
N SER A 131 -1.16 -1.05 12.42
CA SER A 131 -2.13 -0.52 13.37
C SER A 131 -3.49 -1.21 13.27
N LEU A 132 -4.03 -1.40 12.07
CA LEU A 132 -5.33 -2.05 11.87
C LEU A 132 -5.29 -3.52 12.28
N CYS A 133 -4.20 -4.23 11.98
CA CYS A 133 -4.02 -5.61 12.42
C CYS A 133 -4.01 -5.71 13.95
N ALA A 134 -3.31 -4.81 14.63
CA ALA A 134 -3.28 -4.75 16.10
C ALA A 134 -4.66 -4.44 16.68
N VAL A 135 -5.36 -3.43 16.16
CA VAL A 135 -6.72 -3.06 16.59
C VAL A 135 -7.70 -4.22 16.38
N ARG A 136 -7.62 -4.91 15.23
CA ARG A 136 -8.47 -6.09 14.96
C ARG A 136 -8.22 -7.21 15.96
N ALA A 137 -6.96 -7.49 16.28
CA ALA A 137 -6.60 -8.52 17.25
C ALA A 137 -7.10 -8.17 18.65
N LEU A 138 -6.98 -6.91 19.08
CA LEU A 138 -7.52 -6.42 20.34
C LEU A 138 -9.05 -6.53 20.39
N LEU A 139 -9.75 -6.10 19.33
CA LEU A 139 -11.21 -6.23 19.24
C LEU A 139 -11.65 -7.69 19.35
N GLN A 140 -10.95 -8.61 18.67
CA GLN A 140 -11.24 -10.03 18.77
C GLN A 140 -11.05 -10.57 20.20
N ALA A 141 -9.99 -10.16 20.90
CA ALA A 141 -9.76 -10.56 22.28
C ALA A 141 -10.84 -10.01 23.24
N ILE A 142 -11.29 -8.77 23.04
CA ILE A 142 -12.37 -8.16 23.82
C ILE A 142 -13.67 -8.94 23.63
N LEU A 143 -14.07 -9.20 22.38
CA LEU A 143 -15.31 -9.93 22.08
C LEU A 143 -15.28 -11.35 22.67
N GLN A 144 -14.15 -12.06 22.55
CA GLN A 144 -13.99 -13.38 23.16
C GLN A 144 -14.09 -13.34 24.70
N THR A 145 -13.52 -12.30 25.32
CA THR A 145 -13.60 -12.11 26.77
C THR A 145 -15.02 -11.79 27.21
N GLU A 146 -15.74 -10.97 26.45
CA GLU A 146 -17.15 -10.64 26.69
C GLU A 146 -18.04 -11.89 26.61
N ASP A 147 -17.87 -12.72 25.58
CA ASP A 147 -18.62 -13.98 25.46
C ASP A 147 -18.33 -14.93 26.63
N MET A 148 -17.07 -15.01 27.06
CA MET A 148 -16.68 -15.81 28.22
C MET A 148 -17.32 -15.28 29.51
N LEU A 149 -17.32 -13.96 29.72
CA LEU A 149 -17.97 -13.33 30.88
C LEU A 149 -19.48 -13.59 30.89
N LYS A 150 -20.17 -13.47 29.76
CA LYS A 150 -21.60 -13.79 29.64
C LYS A 150 -21.91 -15.24 30.02
N VAL A 151 -21.05 -16.18 29.62
CA VAL A 151 -21.20 -17.60 30.03
C VAL A 151 -21.02 -17.76 31.54
N TYR A 152 -20.03 -17.10 32.14
CA TYR A 152 -19.84 -17.14 33.59
C TYR A 152 -20.99 -16.48 34.36
N GLU A 153 -21.47 -15.31 33.92
CA GLU A 153 -22.60 -14.61 34.51
C GLU A 153 -23.89 -15.43 34.45
N ALA A 154 -24.16 -16.10 33.33
CA ALA A 154 -25.32 -16.99 33.19
C ALA A 154 -25.25 -18.17 34.16
N ARG A 155 -24.07 -18.79 34.30
CA ARG A 155 -23.85 -19.91 35.25
C ARG A 155 -24.00 -19.47 36.70
N LEU A 156 -23.46 -18.30 37.06
CA LEU A 156 -23.58 -17.75 38.41
C LEU A 156 -25.05 -17.46 38.75
N THR A 157 -25.79 -16.89 37.80
CA THR A 157 -27.24 -16.60 37.96
C THR A 157 -28.07 -17.87 38.09
N GLU A 158 -27.74 -18.93 37.34
CA GLU A 158 -28.35 -20.25 37.50
C GLU A 158 -28.06 -20.84 38.89
N GLU A 159 -26.81 -20.79 39.35
CA GLU A 159 -26.40 -21.31 40.68
C GLU A 159 -27.07 -20.56 41.84
N GLU A 160 -27.27 -19.24 41.73
CA GLU A 160 -27.96 -18.41 42.72
C GLU A 160 -29.49 -18.62 42.76
N THR A 161 -30.10 -19.13 41.67
CA THR A 161 -31.55 -19.38 41.58
C THR A 161 -31.96 -20.82 41.86
N VAL A 162 -31.01 -21.74 42.05
CA VAL A 162 -31.27 -23.09 42.57
C VAL A 162 -31.70 -22.97 44.04
N CYS A 163 -32.94 -23.38 44.33
CA CYS A 163 -33.42 -23.51 45.70
C CYS A 163 -32.54 -24.53 46.44
N LEU A 164 -31.71 -24.04 47.34
CA LEU A 164 -30.77 -24.85 48.12
C LEU A 164 -31.54 -25.62 49.19
N ASP A 165 -31.94 -26.84 48.83
CA ASP A 165 -32.22 -27.91 49.78
C ASP A 165 -30.99 -28.11 50.68
N LEU A 166 -31.20 -28.25 51.99
CA LEU A 166 -30.16 -28.27 53.02
C LEU A 166 -29.10 -29.36 52.73
N ASP A 167 -29.55 -30.49 52.20
CA ASP A 167 -28.70 -31.63 51.84
C ASP A 167 -27.72 -31.31 50.70
N LYS A 168 -28.12 -30.45 49.76
CA LYS A 168 -27.28 -30.03 48.63
C LYS A 168 -26.24 -28.99 49.05
N VAL A 169 -26.57 -28.13 50.01
CA VAL A 169 -25.62 -27.18 50.63
C VAL A 169 -24.51 -27.93 51.35
N GLU A 170 -24.87 -28.99 52.08
CA GLU A 170 -23.91 -29.77 52.84
C GLU A 170 -22.97 -30.59 51.95
N ALA A 171 -23.48 -31.15 50.85
CA ALA A 171 -22.67 -31.81 49.83
C ALA A 171 -21.66 -30.85 49.16
N TYR A 172 -22.09 -29.62 48.84
CA TYR A 172 -21.23 -28.60 48.23
C TYR A 172 -20.11 -28.14 49.18
N ARG A 173 -20.43 -27.98 50.47
CA ARG A 173 -19.44 -27.65 51.52
C ARG A 173 -18.40 -28.74 51.71
N CYS A 174 -18.78 -30.01 51.52
CA CYS A 174 -17.86 -31.15 51.52
C CYS A 174 -16.96 -31.15 50.28
N GLY A 175 -17.49 -30.82 49.10
CA GLY A 175 -16.72 -30.71 47.85
C GLY A 175 -15.66 -29.60 47.88
N LEU A 176 -16.01 -28.42 48.41
CA LEU A 176 -15.08 -27.28 48.52
C LEU A 176 -13.91 -27.51 49.49
N LYS A 177 -14.03 -28.42 50.46
CA LYS A 177 -12.92 -28.82 51.35
C LYS A 177 -11.83 -29.61 50.62
N VAL A 178 -12.14 -30.22 49.48
CA VAL A 178 -11.20 -31.01 48.67
C VAL A 178 -10.34 -30.11 47.77
N ILE A 179 -10.79 -28.89 47.49
CA ILE A 179 -10.13 -27.95 46.55
C ILE A 179 -9.12 -27.02 47.27
N ARG A 180 -8.92 -27.18 48.59
CA ARG A 180 -7.93 -26.42 49.39
C ARG A 180 -6.62 -27.19 49.69
N GLY A 181 -6.34 -28.28 48.97
CA GLY A 181 -5.08 -29.04 49.07
C GLY A 181 -4.32 -29.04 47.76
#